data_AF-A0A8T4ASQ7-F1
#
_entry.id   AF-A0A8T4ASQ7-F1
#
_cell.length_a   1.000
_cell.length_b   1.000
_cell.length_c   1.000
_cell.angle_alpha   90.00
_cell.angle_beta   90.00
_cell.angle_gamma   90.00
#
_symmetry.space_group_name_H-M   'P 1'
#
loop_
_entity.id
_entity.type
_entity.pdbx_description
1 polymer ?
#
loop_
_entity_poly.entity_id
_entity_poly.type
_entity_poly.pdbx_seq_one_letter_code
_entity_poly.pdbx_strand_id
1 'polypeptide(L)'
;MWKKLIAIVVISGAGYAGYDYYKGGFFSRPPMPEGAFSLSYVGGFRGILVGIDDERTSRKYFAIPRNDVPKWFLESWSTCVPPSEARAQEIFESINIERGSRLDAICSIDADGEIIERGLIISVPKYNFERFGYKASNRIRGSTRPKYA
;
A
#
# COMPACT_ATOMS: atom_id res chain seq x y z
N MET A 1 -36.06 19.60 -15.23
CA MET A 1 -34.72 19.14 -15.71
C MET A 1 -33.74 18.82 -14.57
N TRP A 2 -33.72 19.60 -13.49
CA TRP A 2 -32.84 19.41 -12.32
C TRP A 2 -32.82 17.99 -11.70
N LYS A 3 -33.96 17.32 -11.54
CA LYS A 3 -34.02 15.94 -11.00
C LYS A 3 -33.21 14.92 -11.84
N LYS A 4 -33.18 15.08 -13.17
CA LYS A 4 -32.40 14.23 -14.06
C LYS A 4 -30.89 14.49 -13.92
N LEU A 5 -30.49 15.75 -13.69
CA LEU A 5 -29.09 16.11 -13.44
C LEU A 5 -28.60 15.54 -12.11
N ILE A 6 -29.40 15.63 -11.04
CA ILE A 6 -29.08 14.98 -9.76
C ILE A 6 -28.89 13.47 -9.97
N ALA A 7 -29.82 12.81 -10.67
CA ALA A 7 -29.73 11.38 -10.92
C ALA A 7 -28.42 11.00 -11.67
N ILE A 8 -28.03 11.78 -12.69
CA ILE A 8 -26.78 11.56 -13.42
C ILE A 8 -25.56 11.73 -12.52
N VAL A 9 -25.54 12.75 -11.66
CA VAL A 9 -24.45 12.98 -10.71
C VAL A 9 -24.34 11.84 -9.70
N VAL A 10 -25.47 11.37 -9.17
CA VAL A 10 -25.51 10.25 -8.21
C VAL A 10 -25.03 8.95 -8.87
N ILE A 11 -25.51 8.63 -10.07
CA ILE A 11 -25.09 7.41 -10.80
C ILE A 11 -23.61 7.47 -11.15
N SER A 12 -23.12 8.62 -11.64
CA SER A 12 -21.71 8.82 -11.93
C SER A 12 -20.84 8.67 -10.67
N GLY A 13 -21.29 9.24 -9.55
CA GLY A 13 -20.60 9.14 -8.26
C GLY A 13 -20.54 7.70 -7.74
N ALA A 14 -21.67 6.97 -7.77
CA ALA A 14 -21.72 5.58 -7.36
C ALA A 14 -20.87 4.67 -8.27
N GLY A 15 -20.92 4.88 -9.59
CA GLY A 15 -20.10 4.15 -10.55
C GLY A 15 -18.60 4.40 -10.35
N TYR A 16 -18.23 5.66 -10.10
CA TYR A 16 -16.84 6.03 -9.79
C TYR A 16 -16.36 5.38 -8.48
N ALA A 17 -17.16 5.45 -7.41
CA ALA A 17 -16.82 4.83 -6.13
C ALA A 17 -16.67 3.31 -6.25
N GLY A 18 -17.57 2.65 -6.99
CA GLY A 18 -17.48 1.21 -7.26
C GLY A 18 -16.23 0.84 -8.07
N TYR A 19 -15.87 1.66 -9.07
CA TYR A 19 -14.67 1.46 -9.86
C TYR A 19 -13.37 1.60 -9.03
N ASP A 20 -13.28 2.63 -8.19
CA ASP A 20 -12.14 2.81 -7.30
C ASP A 20 -12.03 1.67 -6.27
N TYR A 21 -13.17 1.21 -5.74
CA TYR A 21 -13.21 0.06 -4.84
C TYR A 21 -12.74 -1.23 -5.54
N TYR A 22 -13.14 -1.44 -6.80
CA TYR A 22 -12.68 -2.56 -7.62
C TYR A 22 -11.17 -2.50 -7.88
N LYS A 23 -10.64 -1.35 -8.32
CA LYS A 23 -9.19 -1.17 -8.53
C LYS A 23 -8.37 -1.42 -7.27
N GLY A 24 -8.90 -1.02 -6.12
CA GLY A 24 -8.27 -1.26 -4.82
C GLY A 24 -8.15 -2.75 -4.46
N GLY A 25 -8.83 -3.65 -5.18
CA GLY A 25 -8.84 -5.09 -4.89
C GLY A 25 -9.61 -5.43 -3.61
N PHE A 26 -10.44 -4.52 -3.10
CA PHE A 26 -11.12 -4.71 -1.83
C PHE A 26 -12.18 -5.81 -1.87
N PHE A 27 -12.69 -6.17 -3.05
CA PHE A 27 -13.58 -7.32 -3.24
C PHE A 27 -12.90 -8.67 -3.02
N SER A 28 -11.61 -8.79 -3.32
CA SER A 28 -10.83 -10.02 -3.14
C SER A 28 -10.02 -10.01 -1.84
N ARG A 29 -10.25 -9.03 -0.97
CA ARG A 29 -9.52 -8.90 0.29
C ARG A 29 -9.92 -10.04 1.24
N PRO A 30 -8.96 -10.81 1.76
CA PRO A 30 -9.21 -11.79 2.81
C PRO A 30 -9.88 -11.16 4.04
N PRO A 31 -10.56 -11.95 4.88
CA PRO A 31 -11.05 -11.48 6.17
C PRO A 31 -9.90 -10.85 6.98
N MET A 32 -10.14 -9.66 7.53
CA MET A 32 -9.11 -8.93 8.27
C MET A 32 -9.02 -9.46 9.71
N PRO A 33 -7.82 -9.82 10.19
CA PRO A 33 -7.60 -10.13 11.60
C PRO A 33 -7.91 -8.93 12.51
N GLU A 34 -8.15 -9.18 13.79
CA GLU A 34 -8.35 -8.10 14.77
C GLU A 34 -7.08 -7.24 14.91
N GLY A 35 -7.26 -5.93 14.98
CA GLY A 35 -6.15 -4.96 15.03
C GLY A 35 -5.35 -4.82 13.73
N ALA A 36 -5.67 -5.58 12.68
CA ALA A 36 -5.00 -5.48 11.39
C ALA A 36 -5.59 -4.36 10.53
N PHE A 37 -4.76 -3.81 9.64
CA PHE A 37 -5.21 -2.86 8.63
C PHE A 37 -4.63 -3.18 7.25
N SER A 38 -5.35 -2.79 6.20
CA SER A 38 -4.96 -3.07 4.82
C SER A 38 -4.38 -1.84 4.13
N LEU A 39 -3.32 -2.04 3.33
CA LEU A 39 -2.78 -1.07 2.39
C LEU A 39 -2.94 -1.60 0.96
N SER A 40 -3.38 -0.74 0.04
CA SER A 40 -3.51 -1.06 -1.39
C SER A 40 -2.89 0.07 -2.20
N TYR A 41 -1.96 -0.27 -3.07
CA TYR A 41 -1.19 0.66 -3.88
C TYR A 41 -1.57 0.54 -5.35
N VAL A 42 -1.51 1.66 -6.08
CA VAL A 42 -1.83 1.73 -7.52
C VAL A 42 -0.97 0.78 -8.36
N GLY A 43 0.25 0.47 -7.91
CA GLY A 43 1.15 -0.50 -8.55
C GLY A 43 0.77 -1.97 -8.36
N GLY A 44 -0.42 -2.27 -7.83
CA GLY A 44 -0.92 -3.63 -7.60
C GLY A 44 -0.57 -4.20 -6.23
N PHE A 45 0.43 -3.64 -5.54
CA PHE A 45 0.81 -4.12 -4.21
C PHE A 45 -0.35 -3.96 -3.20
N ARG A 46 -0.79 -5.06 -2.58
CA ARG A 46 -1.84 -5.12 -1.57
C ARG A 46 -1.36 -5.91 -0.36
N GLY A 47 -1.40 -5.32 0.83
CA GLY A 47 -0.90 -5.92 2.05
C GLY A 47 -1.87 -5.78 3.23
N ILE A 48 -2.00 -6.82 4.04
CA ILE A 48 -2.69 -6.80 5.33
C ILE A 48 -1.62 -6.79 6.42
N LEU A 49 -1.54 -5.69 7.16
CA LEU A 49 -0.57 -5.51 8.24
C LEU A 49 -1.16 -6.07 9.52
N VAL A 50 -0.49 -7.06 10.10
CA VAL A 50 -0.91 -7.79 11.29
C VAL A 50 0.13 -7.60 12.38
N GLY A 51 -0.30 -7.26 13.61
CA GLY A 51 0.63 -7.01 14.72
C GLY A 51 1.43 -5.72 14.59
N ILE A 52 0.92 -4.75 13.84
CA ILE A 52 1.53 -3.43 13.62
C ILE A 52 0.48 -2.38 13.96
N ASP A 53 0.84 -1.39 14.76
CA ASP A 53 -0.04 -0.29 15.11
C ASP A 53 -0.38 0.56 13.87
N ASP A 54 -1.66 0.94 13.75
CA ASP A 54 -2.13 1.80 12.67
C ASP A 54 -1.71 3.26 12.91
N GLU A 55 -0.51 3.59 12.45
CA GLU A 55 0.06 4.93 12.52
C GLU A 55 -0.19 5.74 11.22
N ARG A 56 -1.21 5.40 10.41
CA ARG A 56 -1.50 6.12 9.14
C ARG A 56 -1.81 7.62 9.33
N THR A 57 -2.12 8.04 10.56
CA THR A 57 -2.34 9.45 10.92
C THR A 57 -1.02 10.22 11.02
N SER A 58 0.03 9.65 11.60
CA SER A 58 1.33 10.28 11.87
C SER A 58 2.43 9.90 10.85
N ARG A 59 2.28 8.74 10.18
CA ARG A 59 3.27 8.16 9.26
C ARG A 59 2.67 7.89 7.88
N LYS A 60 3.54 7.78 6.89
CA LYS A 60 3.19 7.41 5.52
C LYS A 60 3.91 6.12 5.16
N TYR A 61 3.15 5.14 4.70
CA TYR A 61 3.64 3.81 4.36
C TYR A 61 3.91 3.67 2.86
N PHE A 62 5.02 3.03 2.51
CA PHE A 62 5.41 2.70 1.15
C PHE A 62 5.68 1.21 1.03
N ALA A 63 5.27 0.64 -0.10
CA ALA A 63 5.63 -0.72 -0.46
C ALA A 63 6.90 -0.72 -1.32
N ILE A 64 7.82 -1.61 -0.99
CA ILE A 64 8.96 -1.98 -1.83
C ILE A 64 8.67 -3.39 -2.36
N PRO A 65 8.10 -3.53 -3.57
CA PRO A 65 7.84 -4.84 -4.14
C PRO A 65 9.15 -5.54 -4.51
N ARG A 66 9.15 -6.86 -4.43
CA ARG A 66 10.25 -7.69 -4.95
C ARG A 66 10.11 -7.89 -6.45
N ASN A 67 11.25 -7.90 -7.15
CA ASN A 67 11.30 -8.01 -8.62
C ASN A 67 11.18 -9.45 -9.12
N ASP A 68 11.44 -10.42 -8.26
CA ASP A 68 11.41 -11.86 -8.55
C ASP A 68 10.04 -12.50 -8.30
N VAL A 69 9.05 -11.71 -7.87
CA VAL A 69 7.68 -12.19 -7.71
C VAL A 69 7.04 -12.39 -9.09
N PRO A 70 6.47 -13.57 -9.37
CA PRO A 70 5.77 -13.82 -10.62
C PRO A 70 4.64 -12.81 -10.87
N LYS A 71 4.45 -12.42 -12.14
CA LYS A 71 3.52 -11.33 -12.51
C LYS A 71 2.07 -11.60 -12.12
N TRP A 72 1.66 -12.86 -12.05
CA TRP A 72 0.30 -13.23 -11.64
C TRP A 72 0.02 -12.99 -10.14
N PHE A 73 1.06 -12.79 -9.32
CA PHE A 73 0.93 -12.47 -7.90
C PHE A 73 1.04 -10.96 -7.60
N LEU A 74 1.17 -10.11 -8.62
CA LEU A 74 1.32 -8.66 -8.42
C LEU A 74 0.16 -8.04 -7.66
N GLU A 75 -1.05 -8.52 -7.94
CA GLU A 75 -2.31 -8.04 -7.37
C GLU A 75 -2.84 -8.89 -6.20
N SER A 76 -2.10 -9.93 -5.80
CA SER A 76 -2.49 -10.79 -4.69
C SER A 76 -2.32 -10.07 -3.35
N TRP A 77 -3.26 -10.33 -2.44
CA TRP A 77 -3.18 -9.86 -1.07
C TRP A 77 -2.08 -10.63 -0.33
N SER A 78 -1.10 -9.89 0.21
CA SER A 78 -0.06 -10.44 1.07
C SER A 78 -0.34 -10.19 2.54
N THR A 79 0.03 -11.15 3.39
CA THR A 79 0.08 -10.97 4.84
C THR A 79 1.41 -10.34 5.21
N CYS A 80 1.35 -9.22 5.92
CA CYS A 80 2.51 -8.41 6.29
C CYS A 80 2.67 -8.43 7.81
N VAL A 81 3.81 -8.91 8.27
CA VAL A 81 4.12 -9.07 9.71
C VAL A 81 5.41 -8.31 10.06
N PRO A 82 5.58 -7.88 11.32
CA PRO A 82 6.82 -7.29 11.78
C PRO A 82 8.02 -8.21 11.48
N PRO A 83 9.14 -7.67 10.99
CA PRO A 83 10.35 -8.45 10.80
C PRO A 83 10.89 -8.94 12.15
N SER A 84 11.55 -10.10 12.15
CA SER A 84 12.43 -10.45 13.28
C SER A 84 13.65 -9.52 13.30
N GLU A 85 14.28 -9.35 14.46
CA GLU A 85 15.44 -8.43 14.60
C GLU A 85 16.58 -8.79 13.64
N ALA A 86 16.92 -10.08 13.52
CA ALA A 86 17.94 -10.55 12.60
C ALA A 86 17.59 -10.22 11.14
N ARG A 87 16.34 -10.50 10.74
CA ARG A 87 15.89 -10.23 9.37
C ARG A 87 15.81 -8.74 9.07
N ALA A 88 15.42 -7.94 10.07
CA ALA A 88 15.41 -6.49 9.94
C ALA A 88 16.83 -5.96 9.67
N GLN A 89 17.84 -6.43 10.41
CA GLN A 89 19.24 -6.02 10.23
C GLN A 89 19.75 -6.34 8.82
N GLU A 90 19.54 -7.57 8.34
CA GLU A 90 19.90 -7.97 6.96
C GLU A 90 19.29 -7.03 5.92
N ILE A 91 18.01 -6.70 6.10
CA ILE A 91 17.31 -5.80 5.19
C ILE A 91 17.91 -4.39 5.29
N PHE A 92 18.09 -3.83 6.48
CA PHE A 92 18.67 -2.50 6.67
C PHE A 92 20.07 -2.37 6.05
N GLU A 93 20.89 -3.41 6.05
CA GLU A 93 22.19 -3.41 5.38
C GLU A 93 22.05 -3.39 3.84
N SER A 94 21.02 -4.06 3.31
CA SER A 94 20.77 -4.16 1.87
C SER A 94 20.08 -2.93 1.25
N ILE A 95 19.26 -2.22 2.03
CA ILE A 95 18.48 -1.07 1.55
C ILE A 95 18.96 0.22 2.21
N ASN A 96 19.34 1.20 1.39
CA ASN A 96 19.70 2.53 1.87
C ASN A 96 18.42 3.28 2.27
N ILE A 97 17.92 3.04 3.48
CA ILE A 97 16.70 3.67 3.98
C ILE A 97 17.02 5.03 4.60
N GLU A 98 16.21 6.03 4.29
CA GLU A 98 16.42 7.41 4.73
C GLU A 98 16.27 7.57 6.25
N ARG A 99 16.93 8.58 6.84
CA ARG A 99 16.83 8.83 8.29
C ARG A 99 15.37 9.07 8.71
N GLY A 100 14.94 8.32 9.72
CA GLY A 100 13.58 8.37 10.27
C GLY A 100 12.61 7.38 9.61
N SER A 101 13.03 6.70 8.54
CA SER A 101 12.30 5.55 8.02
C SER A 101 12.33 4.38 9.01
N ARG A 102 11.28 3.55 8.98
CA ARG A 102 11.17 2.32 9.76
C ARG A 102 10.77 1.19 8.81
N LEU A 103 11.40 0.04 8.94
CA LEU A 103 10.89 -1.20 8.36
C LEU A 103 9.76 -1.71 9.25
N ASP A 104 8.52 -1.60 8.78
CA ASP A 104 7.35 -2.00 9.57
C ASP A 104 6.98 -3.46 9.34
N ALA A 105 7.11 -3.95 8.10
CA ALA A 105 6.63 -5.27 7.77
C ALA A 105 7.39 -5.93 6.63
N ILE A 106 7.42 -7.26 6.70
CA ILE A 106 7.73 -8.14 5.57
C ILE A 106 6.42 -8.77 5.12
N CYS A 107 6.14 -8.66 3.83
CA CYS A 107 4.91 -9.14 3.23
C CYS A 107 5.17 -10.42 2.46
N SER A 108 4.34 -11.43 2.70
CA SER A 108 4.40 -12.72 2.02
C SER A 108 3.02 -13.16 1.54
N ILE A 109 3.01 -14.05 0.56
CA ILE A 109 1.82 -14.77 0.11
C ILE A 109 2.04 -16.25 0.37
N ASP A 110 0.97 -16.94 0.74
CA ASP A 110 0.93 -18.40 0.76
C ASP A 110 0.31 -18.85 -0.57
N ALA A 111 1.10 -19.51 -1.40
CA ALA A 111 0.69 -20.10 -2.66
C ALA A 111 0.83 -21.62 -2.54
N ASP A 112 -0.28 -22.30 -2.25
CA ASP A 112 -0.34 -23.77 -2.13
C ASP A 112 0.67 -24.37 -1.12
N GLY A 113 0.91 -23.66 -0.01
CA GLY A 113 1.85 -24.07 1.04
C GLY A 113 3.28 -23.55 0.83
N GLU A 114 3.55 -22.88 -0.29
CA GLU A 114 4.80 -22.17 -0.53
C GLU A 114 4.68 -20.69 -0.10
N ILE A 115 5.53 -20.29 0.85
CA ILE A 115 5.59 -18.90 1.32
C ILE A 115 6.52 -18.10 0.39
N ILE A 116 5.93 -17.20 -0.39
CA ILE A 116 6.67 -16.31 -1.29
C ILE A 116 6.72 -14.92 -0.66
N GLU A 117 7.93 -14.43 -0.37
CA GLU A 117 8.13 -13.05 0.08
C GLU A 117 7.85 -12.09 -1.09
N ARG A 118 6.86 -11.22 -0.92
CA ARG A 118 6.36 -10.33 -1.98
C ARG A 118 6.97 -8.94 -1.95
N GLY A 119 7.45 -8.52 -0.79
CA GLY A 119 8.03 -7.21 -0.60
C GLY A 119 8.00 -6.74 0.84
N LEU A 120 8.36 -5.48 1.01
CA LEU A 120 8.52 -4.83 2.30
C LEU A 120 7.57 -3.67 2.42
N ILE A 121 7.14 -3.37 3.66
CA ILE A 121 6.51 -2.10 4.00
C ILE A 121 7.48 -1.30 4.83
N ILE A 122 7.78 -0.10 4.35
CA ILE A 122 8.50 0.92 5.10
C ILE A 122 7.56 2.08 5.42
N SER A 123 7.78 2.75 6.53
CA SER A 123 7.07 3.99 6.84
C SER A 123 8.02 5.12 7.14
N VAL A 124 7.59 6.33 6.84
CA VAL A 124 8.29 7.56 7.21
C VAL A 124 7.35 8.50 7.98
N PRO A 125 7.85 9.31 8.93
CA PRO A 125 7.04 10.32 9.59
C PRO A 125 6.57 11.38 8.59
N LYS A 126 5.32 11.82 8.71
CA LYS A 126 4.76 12.85 7.81
C LYS A 126 5.50 14.19 7.92
N TYR A 127 5.97 14.56 9.11
CA TYR A 127 6.70 15.83 9.31
C TYR A 127 8.06 15.88 8.58
N ASN A 128 8.67 14.73 8.29
CA ASN A 128 9.89 14.67 7.47
C ASN A 128 9.59 14.84 5.97
N PHE A 129 8.35 14.60 5.54
CA PHE A 129 7.94 14.66 4.14
C PHE A 129 7.90 16.11 3.60
N GLU A 130 7.48 17.06 4.42
CA GLU A 130 7.40 18.48 4.05
C GLU A 130 8.76 19.19 4.06
N ARG A 131 9.67 18.78 4.96
CA ARG A 131 10.94 19.48 5.21
C ARG A 131 12.07 19.11 4.23
N PHE A 132 12.04 17.90 3.66
CA PHE A 132 13.13 17.37 2.83
C PHE A 132 12.84 17.30 1.33
N GLY A 133 11.80 17.99 0.85
CA GLY A 133 11.64 18.21 -0.59
C GLY A 133 11.65 16.93 -1.41
N TYR A 134 11.02 15.86 -0.91
CA TYR A 134 10.72 14.68 -1.70
C TYR A 134 9.73 15.10 -2.79
N LYS A 135 10.27 15.71 -3.85
CA LYS A 135 9.67 15.66 -5.18
C LYS A 135 9.51 14.17 -5.44
N ALA A 136 8.30 13.68 -5.23
CA ALA A 136 7.85 12.43 -5.80
C ALA A 136 8.48 12.35 -7.19
N SER A 137 9.31 11.33 -7.42
CA SER A 137 9.82 11.01 -8.74
C SER A 137 8.65 10.50 -9.58
N ASN A 138 7.69 11.38 -9.83
CA ASN A 138 6.82 11.41 -10.99
C ASN A 138 7.72 11.68 -12.20
N ARG A 139 8.53 10.70 -12.56
CA ARG A 139 8.94 10.47 -13.94
C ARG A 139 8.06 9.37 -14.52
N ILE A 140 6.74 9.56 -14.40
CA ILE A 140 5.80 9.15 -15.44
C ILE A 140 5.20 10.44 -15.95
N ARG A 141 5.60 10.83 -17.17
CA ARG A 141 4.97 11.92 -17.91
C ARG A 141 3.47 11.66 -17.94
N GLY A 142 2.70 12.63 -17.46
CA GLY A 142 1.26 12.73 -17.74
C GLY A 142 0.36 11.95 -16.79
N SER A 143 0.25 12.39 -15.54
CA SER A 143 -1.00 12.24 -14.81
C SER A 143 -1.11 13.33 -13.75
N THR A 144 -2.15 14.13 -13.90
CA THR A 144 -2.52 15.27 -13.09
C THR A 144 -2.81 14.88 -11.64
N ARG A 145 -2.02 15.47 -10.73
CA ARG A 145 -2.27 15.85 -9.33
C ARG A 145 -2.65 14.73 -8.32
N PRO A 146 -2.04 14.74 -7.11
CA PRO A 146 -2.65 14.10 -5.96
C PRO A 146 -3.76 15.02 -5.41
N LYS A 147 -4.93 14.46 -5.12
CA LYS A 147 -5.96 15.13 -4.32
C LYS A 147 -6.42 14.20 -3.21
N TYR A 148 -6.06 14.56 -1.98
CA TYR A 148 -6.93 14.39 -0.82
C TYR A 148 -7.03 15.78 -0.18
N ALA A 149 -7.98 16.56 -0.72
CA ALA A 149 -8.64 17.78 -0.23
C ALA A 149 -9.35 18.43 -1.44
#